data_AF-A0A3L7X4U0-F1
#
_entry.id   AF-A0A3L7X4U0-F1
#
_cell.length_a   1.000
_cell.length_b   1.000
_cell.length_c   1.000
_cell.angle_alpha   90.00
_cell.angle_beta   90.00
_cell.angle_gamma   90.00
#
_symmetry.space_group_name_H-M   'P 1'
#
loop_
_entity.id
_entity.type
_entity.pdbx_description
1 polymer ?
#
loop_
_entity_poly.entity_id
_entity_poly.type
_entity_poly.pdbx_seq_one_letter_code
_entity_poly.pdbx_strand_id
1 'polypeptide(L)' 'DDDDPRFPRWLPLPGVALALGWAGFIAATAGGDFLQAVVWPGAGIFALTTVATWLGWQLELE' A
#
# COMPACT_ATOMS: atom_id res chain seq x y z
N ASP A 1 -8.46 -24.70 7.14
CA ASP A 1 -8.33 -24.47 5.70
C ASP A 1 -9.09 -23.23 5.29
N ASP A 2 -8.77 -22.08 5.89
CA ASP A 2 -9.59 -20.85 5.73
C ASP A 2 -8.76 -19.66 5.21
N ASP A 3 -7.73 -19.92 4.39
CA ASP A 3 -7.19 -18.87 3.53
C ASP A 3 -8.15 -18.72 2.36
N ASP A 4 -9.18 -17.87 2.52
CA ASP A 4 -10.02 -17.45 1.39
C ASP A 4 -9.09 -16.91 0.29
N PRO A 5 -9.00 -17.58 -0.87
CA PRO A 5 -8.05 -17.23 -1.92
C PRO A 5 -8.29 -15.83 -2.47
N ARG A 6 -9.44 -15.20 -2.17
CA ARG A 6 -9.77 -13.84 -2.65
C ARG A 6 -9.08 -12.73 -1.87
N PHE A 7 -8.66 -12.98 -0.62
CA PHE A 7 -7.95 -11.99 0.20
C PHE A 7 -6.69 -12.57 0.86
N PRO A 8 -5.64 -12.86 0.07
CA PRO A 8 -4.36 -13.25 0.62
C PRO A 8 -3.79 -12.22 1.60
N ARG A 9 -3.23 -12.68 2.72
CA ARG A 9 -2.64 -11.79 3.75
C ARG A 9 -1.46 -10.95 3.26
N TRP A 10 -0.82 -11.33 2.15
CA TRP A 10 0.30 -10.60 1.55
C TRP A 10 -0.14 -9.43 0.66
N LEU A 11 -1.41 -9.40 0.25
CA LEU A 11 -1.96 -8.44 -0.69
C LEU A 11 -1.79 -6.95 -0.26
N PRO A 12 -1.88 -6.56 1.02
CA PRO A 12 -1.62 -5.18 1.43
C PRO A 12 -0.12 -4.79 1.50
N LEU A 13 0.82 -5.75 1.45
CA LEU A 13 2.26 -5.46 1.62
C LEU A 13 2.82 -4.46 0.60
N PRO A 14 2.49 -4.52 -0.71
CA PRO A 14 2.96 -3.54 -1.68
C PRO A 14 2.51 -2.12 -1.34
N GLY A 15 1.26 -1.96 -0.89
CA GLY A 15 0.72 -0.67 -0.47
C GLY A 15 1.44 -0.11 0.75
N VAL A 16 1.77 -0.94 1.74
CA VAL A 16 2.54 -0.52 2.93
C VAL A 16 3.93 -0.06 2.52
N ALA A 17 4.63 -0.85 1.69
CA ALA A 17 5.98 -0.50 1.23
C ALA A 17 6.01 0.83 0.47
N LEU A 18 5.07 1.04 -0.44
CA LEU A 18 4.96 2.29 -1.21
C LEU A 18 4.60 3.50 -0.34
N ALA A 19 3.66 3.34 0.61
CA ALA A 19 3.28 4.41 1.52
C ALA A 19 4.46 4.86 2.42
N LEU A 20 5.19 3.89 2.99
CA LEU A 20 6.37 4.18 3.82
C LEU A 20 7.52 4.76 3.00
N GLY A 21 7.75 4.23 1.80
CA GLY A 21 8.77 4.73 0.88
C GLY A 21 8.51 6.19 0.49
N TRP A 22 7.25 6.53 0.18
CA TRP A 22 6.87 7.91 -0.11
C TRP A 22 7.05 8.85 1.09
N ALA A 23 6.60 8.43 2.27
CA ALA A 23 6.76 9.22 3.49
C ALA A 23 8.25 9.46 3.81
N GLY A 24 9.09 8.44 3.64
CA GLY A 24 10.54 8.55 3.79
C GLY A 24 11.16 9.50 2.77
N PHE A 25 10.74 9.43 1.51
CA PHE A 25 11.19 10.34 0.46
C PHE A 25 10.84 11.80 0.78
N ILE A 26 9.61 12.09 1.21
CA ILE A 26 9.17 13.44 1.57
C ILE A 26 9.94 13.96 2.78
N ALA A 27 10.13 13.14 3.81
CA ALA A 27 10.91 13.52 4.99
C ALA A 27 12.37 13.83 4.62
N ALA A 28 12.97 13.05 3.72
CA ALA A 28 14.36 13.22 3.31
C ALA A 28 14.59 14.40 2.35
N THR A 29 13.64 14.71 1.47
CA THR A 29 13.85 15.67 0.37
C THR A 29 13.13 17.01 0.56
N ALA A 30 11.98 17.02 1.22
CA ALA A 30 11.16 18.20 1.42
C ALA A 30 11.17 18.71 2.86
N GLY A 31 11.88 18.02 3.78
CA GLY A 31 11.87 18.34 5.21
C GLY A 31 10.47 18.19 5.85
N GLY A 32 9.60 17.40 5.22
CA GLY A 32 8.24 17.17 5.71
C GLY A 32 8.20 16.22 6.91
N ASP A 33 7.11 16.28 7.68
CA ASP A 33 6.89 15.35 8.78
C ASP A 33 6.55 13.95 8.24
N PHE A 34 7.33 12.94 8.63
CA PHE A 34 7.17 11.56 8.19
C PHE A 34 5.82 10.98 8.60
N LEU A 35 5.39 11.18 9.86
CA LEU A 35 4.14 10.61 10.35
C LEU A 35 2.94 11.27 9.68
N GLN A 36 3.02 12.59 9.46
CA GLN A 36 2.03 13.30 8.66
C GLN A 36 1.98 12.74 7.25
N ALA A 37 3.13 12.51 6.60
CA ALA A 37 3.19 11.95 5.24
C ALA A 37 2.69 10.50 5.16
N VAL A 38 2.84 9.69 6.23
CA VAL A 38 2.24 8.35 6.35
C VAL A 38 0.72 8.43 6.40
N VAL A 39 0.17 9.35 7.20
CA VAL A 39 -1.29 9.56 7.29
C VAL A 39 -1.83 10.13 5.98
N TRP A 40 -1.21 11.19 5.47
CA TRP A 40 -1.56 11.82 4.20
C TRP A 40 -0.31 12.41 3.52
N PRO A 41 0.04 11.96 2.31
CA PRO A 41 -0.79 11.17 1.38
C PRO A 41 -0.65 9.64 1.49
N GLY A 42 0.14 9.11 2.43
CA GLY A 42 0.48 7.68 2.53
C GLY A 42 -0.73 6.73 2.62
N ALA A 43 -1.79 7.09 3.33
CA ALA A 43 -3.02 6.29 3.36
C ALA A 43 -3.69 6.16 1.98
N GLY A 44 -3.63 7.22 1.16
CA GLY A 44 -4.13 7.19 -0.22
C GLY A 44 -3.31 6.26 -1.11
N ILE A 45 -1.98 6.31 -0.98
CA ILE A 45 -1.06 5.41 -1.68
C ILE A 45 -1.37 3.96 -1.29
N PHE A 46 -1.46 3.67 0.00
CA PHE A 46 -1.79 2.34 0.51
C PHE A 46 -3.11 1.81 -0.07
N ALA A 47 -4.18 2.60 -0.02
CA ALA A 47 -5.50 2.17 -0.48
C ALA A 47 -5.51 1.90 -1.99
N LEU A 48 -4.96 2.81 -2.80
CA LEU A 48 -4.92 2.68 -4.25
C LEU A 48 -4.07 1.49 -4.69
N THR A 49 -2.88 1.33 -4.10
CA THR A 49 -2.02 0.19 -4.41
C THR A 49 -2.69 -1.12 -4.01
N THR A 50 -3.31 -1.20 -2.82
CA THR A 50 -3.98 -2.42 -2.37
C THR A 50 -5.14 -2.79 -3.31
N VAL A 51 -5.95 -1.82 -3.75
CA VAL A 51 -7.02 -2.06 -4.73
C VAL A 51 -6.44 -2.52 -6.07
N ALA A 52 -5.37 -1.89 -6.56
CA ALA A 52 -4.74 -2.28 -7.82
C ALA A 52 -4.15 -3.69 -7.75
N THR A 53 -3.44 -4.03 -6.67
CA THR A 53 -2.92 -5.39 -6.42
C THR A 53 -4.06 -6.40 -6.31
N TRP A 54 -5.18 -6.02 -5.68
CA TRP A 54 -6.34 -6.91 -5.56
C TRP A 54 -7.00 -7.19 -6.90
N LEU A 55 -7.21 -6.16 -7.71
CA LEU A 55 -7.74 -6.31 -9.08
C LEU A 55 -6.82 -7.18 -9.93
N GLY A 56 -5.50 -6.98 -9.85
CA GLY A 56 -4.52 -7.84 -10.53
C GLY A 56 -4.62 -9.31 -10.11
N TRP A 57 -4.72 -9.56 -8.80
CA TRP A 57 -4.90 -10.91 -8.26
C TRP A 57 -6.22 -11.56 -8.71
N GLN A 58 -7.32 -10.82 -8.76
CA GLN A 58 -8.60 -11.36 -9.25
C GLN A 58 -8.51 -11.83 -10.71
N LEU A 59 -7.74 -11.12 -11.56
CA LEU A 59 -7.52 -11.52 -12.96
C LEU A 59 -6.71 -12.81 -13.11
N GLU A 60 -5.89 -13.18 -12.12
CA GLU A 60 -5.14 -14.45 -12.13
C GLU A 60 -5.99 -15.64 -11.67
N LEU A 61 -7.10 -15.39 -10.97
CA LEU A 61 -8.01 -16.42 -10.48
C LEU A 61 -9.07 -16.83 -11.52
N GLU A 62 -9.28 -16.04 -12.56
CA GLU A 62 -10.19 -16.31 -13.71
C GLU A 62 -9.52 -17.18 -14.78
#